data_AF-A0A2T7SPP5-F1
#
_entry.id   AF-A0A2T7SPP5-F1
#
_cell.length_a   1.000
_cell.length_b   1.000
_cell.length_c   1.000
_cell.angle_alpha   90.00
_cell.angle_beta   90.00
_cell.angle_gamma   90.00
#
_symmetry.space_group_name_H-M   'P 1'
#
loop_
_entity.id
_entity.type
_entity.pdbx_description
1 polymer ?
#
loop_
_entity_poly.entity_id
_entity_poly.type
_entity_poly.pdbx_seq_one_letter_code
_entity_poly.pdbx_strand_id
1 'polypeptide(L)'
;MAAANAAGTALGTAQTELDAAQTALANALSAMSDPATPAQLLAVETAQTALTAKATAATNAANAASTAVANAQAAATAAGETIDLSAITNAAASAIADAGTVAAATTASESATDAEVAKWAAQTNTANATLTTAQSELDAAQT
;
A
#
# COMPACT_ATOMS: atom_id res chain seq x y z
N MET A 1 -29.28 5.43 -15.01
CA MET A 1 -29.07 4.31 -14.07
C MET A 1 -28.01 3.30 -14.52
N ALA A 2 -28.01 2.81 -15.77
CA ALA A 2 -27.01 1.83 -16.25
C ALA A 2 -25.54 2.26 -16.04
N ALA A 3 -25.20 3.52 -16.31
CA ALA A 3 -23.85 4.05 -16.09
C ALA A 3 -23.45 4.07 -14.60
N ALA A 4 -24.38 4.42 -13.70
CA ALA A 4 -24.13 4.39 -12.26
C ALA A 4 -23.86 2.96 -11.77
N ASN A 5 -24.66 1.99 -12.22
CA ASN A 5 -24.44 0.58 -11.88
C ASN A 5 -23.11 0.05 -12.41
N ALA A 6 -22.75 0.37 -13.66
CA ALA A 6 -21.46 -0.02 -14.24
C ALA A 6 -20.28 0.58 -13.46
N ALA A 7 -20.39 1.86 -13.07
CA ALA A 7 -19.37 2.51 -12.24
C ALA A 7 -19.31 1.92 -10.82
N GLY A 8 -20.45 1.53 -10.25
CA GLY A 8 -20.51 0.81 -8.97
C GLY A 8 -19.82 -0.55 -9.02
N THR A 9 -20.01 -1.32 -10.10
CA THR A 9 -19.27 -2.58 -10.31
C THR A 9 -17.76 -2.34 -10.42
N ALA A 10 -17.35 -1.35 -11.21
CA ALA A 10 -15.93 -1.00 -11.37
C ALA A 10 -15.30 -0.56 -10.03
N LEU A 11 -16.03 0.20 -9.22
CA LEU A 11 -15.64 0.56 -7.86
C LEU A 11 -15.45 -0.66 -6.96
N GLY A 12 -16.41 -1.59 -6.96
CA GLY A 12 -16.30 -2.83 -6.16
C GLY A 12 -15.08 -3.66 -6.54
N THR A 13 -14.76 -3.75 -7.84
CA THR A 13 -13.52 -4.39 -8.30
C THR A 13 -12.28 -3.67 -7.77
N ALA A 14 -12.23 -2.34 -7.91
CA ALA A 14 -11.08 -1.55 -7.46
C ALA A 14 -10.85 -1.64 -5.93
N GLN A 15 -11.92 -1.70 -5.13
CA GLN A 15 -11.83 -1.93 -3.68
C GLN A 15 -11.28 -3.31 -3.36
N THR A 16 -11.77 -4.36 -4.05
CA THR A 16 -11.25 -5.73 -3.87
C THR A 16 -9.75 -5.80 -4.17
N GLU A 17 -9.29 -5.09 -5.22
CA GLU A 17 -7.87 -5.02 -5.56
C GLU A 17 -7.05 -4.22 -4.53
N LEU A 18 -7.62 -3.17 -3.95
CA LEU A 18 -7.00 -2.41 -2.86
C LEU A 18 -6.81 -3.28 -1.61
N ASP A 19 -7.85 -4.01 -1.19
CA ASP A 19 -7.79 -4.92 -0.04
C ASP A 19 -6.75 -6.03 -0.24
N ALA A 20 -6.68 -6.57 -1.46
CA ALA A 20 -5.66 -7.55 -1.83
C ALA A 20 -4.24 -6.97 -1.72
N ALA A 21 -4.03 -5.72 -2.15
CA ALA A 21 -2.73 -5.06 -2.04
C ALA A 21 -2.36 -4.73 -0.58
N GLN A 22 -3.32 -4.35 0.27
CA GLN A 22 -3.11 -4.16 1.70
C GLN A 22 -2.68 -5.48 2.36
N THR A 23 -3.37 -6.56 2.03
CA THR A 23 -3.03 -7.91 2.49
C THR A 23 -1.63 -8.33 2.03
N ALA A 24 -1.27 -8.03 0.78
CA ALA A 24 0.06 -8.33 0.25
C ALA A 24 1.17 -7.58 1.01
N LEU A 25 0.96 -6.29 1.33
CA LEU A 25 1.90 -5.51 2.15
C LEU A 25 2.03 -6.10 3.55
N ALA A 26 0.91 -6.41 4.21
CA ALA A 26 0.92 -7.02 5.54
C ALA A 26 1.65 -8.37 5.55
N ASN A 27 1.43 -9.21 4.54
CA ASN A 27 2.12 -10.48 4.38
C ASN A 27 3.62 -10.30 4.16
N ALA A 28 4.03 -9.36 3.30
CA ALA A 28 5.44 -9.07 3.05
C ALA A 28 6.16 -8.61 4.32
N LEU A 29 5.53 -7.73 5.12
CA LEU A 29 6.05 -7.30 6.41
C LEU A 29 6.18 -8.46 7.40
N SER A 30 5.16 -9.32 7.49
CA SER A 30 5.18 -10.48 8.39
C SER A 30 6.22 -11.53 8.02
N ALA A 31 6.62 -11.58 6.75
CA ALA A 31 7.60 -12.52 6.23
C ALA A 31 9.05 -12.04 6.39
N MET A 32 9.27 -10.80 6.84
CA MET A 32 10.61 -10.29 7.10
C MET A 32 11.30 -11.10 8.20
N SER A 33 12.55 -11.46 7.95
CA SER A 33 13.44 -12.03 8.96
C SER A 33 14.13 -10.92 9.77
N ASP A 34 14.97 -11.29 10.73
CA ASP A 34 15.76 -10.36 11.54
C ASP A 34 17.24 -10.75 11.51
N PRO A 35 18.10 -10.04 10.74
CA PRO A 35 17.78 -8.92 9.85
C PRO A 35 17.06 -9.38 8.57
N ALA A 36 16.18 -8.55 8.02
CA ALA A 36 15.49 -8.87 6.76
C ALA A 36 16.47 -8.97 5.59
N THR A 37 16.30 -9.97 4.73
CA THR A 37 17.14 -10.14 3.53
C THR A 37 16.82 -9.07 2.47
N PRO A 38 17.74 -8.76 1.53
CA PRO A 38 17.46 -7.83 0.44
C PRO A 38 16.22 -8.19 -0.40
N ALA A 39 15.96 -9.50 -0.59
CA ALA A 39 14.78 -9.98 -1.31
C ALA A 39 13.47 -9.71 -0.55
N GLN A 40 13.49 -9.77 0.79
CA GLN A 40 12.33 -9.45 1.61
C GLN A 40 12.05 -7.93 1.62
N LEU A 41 13.08 -7.10 1.68
CA LEU A 41 12.93 -5.64 1.57
C LEU A 41 12.33 -5.24 0.21
N LEU A 42 12.83 -5.82 -0.88
CA LEU A 42 12.28 -5.59 -2.22
C LEU A 42 10.81 -6.04 -2.33
N ALA A 43 10.42 -7.11 -1.65
CA ALA A 43 9.03 -7.57 -1.63
C ALA A 43 8.11 -6.55 -0.95
N VAL A 44 8.55 -5.92 0.15
CA VAL A 44 7.80 -4.84 0.81
C VAL A 44 7.70 -3.62 -0.11
N GLU A 45 8.80 -3.17 -0.72
CA GLU A 45 8.80 -2.03 -1.67
C GLU A 45 7.86 -2.27 -2.86
N THR A 46 7.87 -3.48 -3.41
CA THR A 46 6.96 -3.89 -4.49
C THR A 46 5.51 -3.85 -4.04
N ALA A 47 5.21 -4.34 -2.83
CA ALA A 47 3.87 -4.32 -2.26
C ALA A 47 3.39 -2.88 -1.99
N GLN A 48 4.24 -1.99 -1.49
CA GLN A 48 3.91 -0.57 -1.31
C GLN A 48 3.58 0.13 -2.64
N THR A 49 4.36 -0.16 -3.69
CA THR A 49 4.12 0.38 -5.03
C THR A 49 2.77 -0.08 -5.58
N ALA A 50 2.47 -1.38 -5.44
CA ALA A 50 1.18 -1.95 -5.83
C ALA A 50 0.03 -1.33 -5.02
N LEU A 51 0.18 -1.22 -3.70
CA LEU A 51 -0.82 -0.63 -2.81
C LEU A 51 -1.15 0.82 -3.20
N THR A 52 -0.13 1.64 -3.45
CA THR A 52 -0.30 3.04 -3.87
C THR A 52 -1.04 3.14 -5.22
N ALA A 53 -0.69 2.28 -6.18
CA ALA A 53 -1.36 2.23 -7.47
C ALA A 53 -2.84 1.82 -7.32
N LYS A 54 -3.15 0.83 -6.48
CA LYS A 54 -4.53 0.37 -6.24
C LYS A 54 -5.36 1.38 -5.46
N ALA A 55 -4.77 2.11 -4.52
CA ALA A 55 -5.44 3.21 -3.82
C ALA A 55 -5.85 4.33 -4.78
N THR A 56 -4.97 4.66 -5.73
CA THR A 56 -5.26 5.63 -6.79
C THR A 56 -6.39 5.13 -7.70
N ALA A 57 -6.36 3.84 -8.08
CA ALA A 57 -7.41 3.24 -8.88
C ALA A 57 -8.78 3.24 -8.17
N ALA A 58 -8.83 2.88 -6.88
CA ALA A 58 -10.03 2.93 -6.05
C ALA A 58 -10.59 4.36 -5.93
N THR A 59 -9.71 5.34 -5.72
CA THR A 59 -10.09 6.77 -5.69
C THR A 59 -10.69 7.23 -7.02
N ASN A 60 -10.06 6.87 -8.14
CA ASN A 60 -10.56 7.21 -9.48
C ASN A 60 -11.92 6.56 -9.75
N ALA A 61 -12.09 5.29 -9.37
CA ALA A 61 -13.36 4.58 -9.51
C ALA A 61 -14.46 5.20 -8.63
N ALA A 62 -14.13 5.62 -7.40
CA ALA A 62 -15.07 6.28 -6.49
C ALA A 62 -15.54 7.64 -7.04
N ASN A 63 -14.63 8.42 -7.62
CA ASN A 63 -14.95 9.70 -8.27
C ASN A 63 -15.84 9.48 -9.51
N ALA A 64 -15.53 8.46 -10.32
CA ALA A 64 -16.34 8.10 -11.48
C ALA A 64 -17.75 7.64 -11.08
N ALA A 65 -17.86 6.81 -10.03
CA ALA A 65 -19.13 6.38 -9.47
C ALA A 65 -19.95 7.56 -8.95
N SER A 66 -19.33 8.48 -8.19
CA SER A 66 -19.98 9.69 -7.69
C SER A 66 -20.53 10.57 -8.83
N THR A 67 -19.73 10.75 -9.89
CA THR A 67 -20.15 11.50 -11.09
C THR A 67 -21.33 10.81 -11.79
N ALA A 68 -21.28 9.49 -11.96
CA ALA A 68 -22.34 8.73 -12.61
C ALA A 68 -23.65 8.74 -11.79
N VAL A 69 -23.55 8.69 -10.46
CA VAL A 69 -24.68 8.84 -9.54
C VAL A 69 -25.32 10.22 -9.68
N ALA A 70 -24.51 11.29 -9.68
CA ALA A 70 -25.01 12.66 -9.85
C ALA A 70 -25.77 12.84 -11.17
N ASN A 71 -25.21 12.32 -12.27
CA ASN A 71 -25.86 12.36 -13.59
C ASN A 71 -27.17 11.56 -13.63
N ALA A 72 -27.19 10.38 -13.02
CA ALA A 72 -28.39 9.55 -12.95
C ALA A 72 -29.50 10.23 -12.13
N GLN A 73 -29.14 10.88 -11.00
CA GLN A 73 -30.08 11.62 -10.17
C GLN A 73 -30.65 12.83 -10.92
N ALA A 74 -29.81 13.58 -11.64
CA ALA A 74 -30.27 14.72 -12.44
C ALA A 74 -31.25 14.29 -13.54
N ALA A 75 -30.99 13.16 -14.22
CA ALA A 75 -31.89 12.61 -15.22
C ALA A 75 -33.22 12.14 -14.62
N ALA A 76 -33.20 11.46 -13.46
CA ALA A 76 -34.41 11.06 -12.75
C ALA A 76 -35.25 12.28 -12.34
N THR A 77 -34.61 13.32 -11.78
CA THR A 77 -35.28 14.57 -11.43
C THR A 77 -35.93 15.23 -12.65
N ALA A 78 -35.22 15.28 -13.80
CA ALA A 78 -35.76 15.84 -15.04
C ALA A 78 -36.97 15.04 -15.57
N ALA A 79 -37.00 13.73 -15.33
CA ALA A 79 -38.12 12.85 -15.67
C ALA A 79 -39.26 12.86 -14.62
N GLY A 80 -39.09 13.56 -13.49
CA GLY A 80 -40.05 13.52 -12.38
C GLY A 80 -40.03 12.20 -11.59
N GLU A 81 -38.95 11.43 -11.71
CA GLU A 81 -38.74 10.15 -11.02
C GLU A 81 -37.86 10.32 -9.78
N THR A 82 -37.95 9.35 -8.88
CA THR A 82 -37.02 9.19 -7.75
C THR A 82 -36.33 7.85 -7.87
N ILE A 83 -35.01 7.84 -7.74
CA ILE A 83 -34.17 6.64 -7.75
C ILE A 83 -33.34 6.60 -6.47
N ASP A 84 -33.05 5.40 -5.95
CA ASP A 84 -32.15 5.20 -4.81
C ASP A 84 -30.80 4.71 -5.32
N LEU A 85 -29.75 5.51 -5.07
CA LEU A 85 -28.35 5.19 -5.40
C LEU A 85 -27.45 5.28 -4.16
N SER A 86 -28.04 5.29 -2.96
CA SER A 86 -27.34 5.46 -1.68
C SER A 86 -26.24 4.43 -1.46
N ALA A 87 -26.44 3.18 -1.88
CA ALA A 87 -25.43 2.13 -1.79
C ALA A 87 -24.14 2.48 -2.55
N ILE A 88 -24.25 3.04 -3.76
CA ILE A 88 -23.09 3.43 -4.58
C ILE A 88 -22.40 4.65 -3.96
N THR A 89 -23.19 5.63 -3.47
CA THR A 89 -22.65 6.80 -2.76
C THR A 89 -21.86 6.39 -1.51
N ASN A 90 -22.40 5.48 -0.70
CA ASN A 90 -21.74 4.99 0.51
C ASN A 90 -20.47 4.19 0.16
N ALA A 91 -20.51 3.34 -0.87
CA ALA A 91 -19.34 2.62 -1.34
C ALA A 91 -18.23 3.57 -1.81
N ALA A 92 -18.57 4.63 -2.55
CA ALA A 92 -17.61 5.62 -3.01
C ALA A 92 -16.96 6.38 -1.84
N ALA A 93 -17.75 6.74 -0.83
CA ALA A 93 -17.23 7.37 0.39
C ALA A 93 -16.28 6.44 1.17
N SER A 94 -16.64 5.16 1.31
CA SER A 94 -15.78 4.15 1.96
C SER A 94 -14.45 3.99 1.22
N ALA A 95 -14.49 3.83 -0.11
CA ALA A 95 -13.29 3.65 -0.91
C ALA A 95 -12.31 4.84 -0.79
N ILE A 96 -12.82 6.07 -0.69
CA ILE A 96 -11.99 7.26 -0.46
C ILE A 96 -11.36 7.23 0.94
N ALA A 97 -12.12 6.83 1.96
CA ALA A 97 -11.61 6.68 3.32
C ALA A 97 -10.52 5.60 3.39
N ASP A 98 -10.76 4.44 2.78
CA ASP A 98 -9.81 3.32 2.74
C ASP A 98 -8.52 3.72 2.03
N ALA A 99 -8.62 4.36 0.85
CA ALA A 99 -7.47 4.90 0.15
C ALA A 99 -6.70 5.94 0.97
N GLY A 100 -7.38 6.73 1.81
CA GLY A 100 -6.77 7.69 2.73
C GLY A 100 -5.87 7.04 3.80
N THR A 101 -6.12 5.78 4.17
CA THR A 101 -5.30 5.06 5.15
C THR A 101 -3.97 4.55 4.56
N VAL A 102 -3.87 4.46 3.23
CA VAL A 102 -2.69 3.90 2.56
C VAL A 102 -1.41 4.70 2.86
N ALA A 103 -1.49 6.03 2.91
CA ALA A 103 -0.32 6.86 3.22
C ALA A 103 0.31 6.48 4.59
N ALA A 104 -0.53 6.25 5.60
CA ALA A 104 -0.06 5.83 6.92
C ALA A 104 0.56 4.42 6.89
N ALA A 105 -0.05 3.49 6.14
CA ALA A 105 0.49 2.14 5.96
C ALA A 105 1.87 2.16 5.26
N THR A 106 2.03 2.96 4.21
CA THR A 106 3.30 3.15 3.51
C THR A 106 4.37 3.69 4.46
N THR A 107 4.11 4.79 5.18
CA THR A 107 5.06 5.35 6.16
C THR A 107 5.44 4.35 7.25
N ALA A 108 4.48 3.59 7.78
CA ALA A 108 4.77 2.56 8.78
C ALA A 108 5.68 1.46 8.22
N SER A 109 5.41 1.02 6.98
CA SER A 109 6.23 -0.01 6.32
C SER A 109 7.64 0.48 5.97
N GLU A 110 7.80 1.74 5.54
CA GLU A 110 9.11 2.38 5.32
C GLU A 110 9.93 2.41 6.62
N SER A 111 9.32 2.82 7.73
CA SER A 111 10.01 2.82 9.02
C SER A 111 10.45 1.42 9.46
N ALA A 112 9.67 0.38 9.13
CA ALA A 112 10.03 -1.00 9.43
C ALA A 112 11.22 -1.45 8.57
N THR A 113 11.22 -1.15 7.26
CA THR A 113 12.33 -1.49 6.37
C THR A 113 13.61 -0.72 6.71
N ASP A 114 13.51 0.55 7.11
CA ASP A 114 14.64 1.38 7.54
C ASP A 114 15.32 0.79 8.79
N ALA A 115 14.52 0.27 9.74
CA ALA A 115 15.05 -0.40 10.91
C ALA A 115 15.87 -1.64 10.55
N GLU A 116 15.44 -2.42 9.56
CA GLU A 116 16.18 -3.59 9.08
C GLU A 116 17.48 -3.21 8.36
N VAL A 117 17.45 -2.16 7.55
CA VAL A 117 18.67 -1.62 6.90
C VAL A 117 19.67 -1.15 7.95
N ALA A 118 19.22 -0.52 9.03
CA ALA A 118 20.10 -0.10 10.13
C ALA A 118 20.78 -1.31 10.83
N LYS A 119 20.10 -2.46 10.94
CA LYS A 119 20.70 -3.69 11.50
C LYS A 119 21.84 -4.22 10.63
N TRP A 120 21.69 -4.19 9.30
CA TRP A 120 22.77 -4.54 8.38
C TRP A 120 23.98 -3.63 8.52
N ALA A 121 23.75 -2.32 8.65
CA ALA A 121 24.83 -1.36 8.88
C ALA A 121 25.57 -1.64 10.20
N ALA A 122 24.83 -1.94 11.28
CA ALA A 122 25.41 -2.29 12.57
C ALA A 122 26.27 -3.57 12.50
N GLN A 123 25.76 -4.63 11.88
CA GLN A 123 26.50 -5.89 11.70
C GLN A 123 27.78 -5.70 10.89
N THR A 124 27.71 -4.90 9.81
CA THR A 124 28.87 -4.58 8.99
C THR A 124 29.94 -3.83 9.78
N ASN A 125 29.54 -2.86 10.60
CA ASN A 125 30.47 -2.13 11.46
C ASN A 125 31.13 -3.05 12.51
N THR A 126 30.37 -3.96 13.13
CA THR A 126 30.92 -4.95 14.07
C THR A 126 31.91 -5.90 13.38
N ALA A 127 31.59 -6.39 12.18
CA ALA A 127 32.48 -7.25 11.40
C ALA A 127 33.78 -6.53 11.03
N ASN A 128 33.69 -5.28 10.58
CA ASN A 128 34.87 -4.47 10.24
C ASN A 128 35.77 -4.21 11.46
N ALA A 129 35.19 -3.87 12.62
CA ALA A 129 35.95 -3.70 13.85
C ALA A 129 36.69 -4.98 14.24
N THR A 130 36.01 -6.13 14.15
CA THR A 130 36.61 -7.45 14.42
C THR A 130 37.78 -7.75 13.48
N LEU A 131 37.60 -7.47 12.18
CA LEU A 131 38.66 -7.65 11.19
C LEU A 131 39.87 -6.76 11.47
N THR A 132 39.66 -5.48 11.84
CA THR A 132 40.74 -4.56 12.21
C THR A 132 41.53 -5.06 13.42
N THR A 133 40.84 -5.57 14.45
CA THR A 133 41.50 -6.16 15.62
C THR A 133 42.32 -7.39 15.23
N ALA A 134 41.72 -8.34 14.49
CA ALA A 134 42.41 -9.55 14.06
C ALA A 134 43.64 -9.26 13.18
N GLN A 135 43.55 -8.26 12.30
CA GLN A 135 44.70 -7.81 11.50
C GLN A 135 45.81 -7.25 12.39
N SER A 136 45.46 -6.44 13.39
CA SER A 136 46.43 -5.87 14.33
C SER A 136 47.14 -6.95 15.16
N GLU A 137 46.41 -7.98 15.58
CA GLU A 137 46.97 -9.14 16.30
C GLU A 137 47.89 -9.98 15.40
N LEU A 138 47.52 -10.20 14.14
CA LEU A 138 48.35 -10.89 13.17
C LEU A 138 49.65 -10.13 12.90
N ASP A 139 49.57 -8.82 12.69
CA ASP A 139 50.73 -7.97 12.45
C ASP A 139 51.71 -8.02 13.64
N ALA A 140 51.19 -8.00 14.87
CA ALA A 140 51.98 -8.14 16.09
C ALA A 140 52.65 -9.51 16.26
N ALA A 141 52.07 -10.58 15.71
CA ALA A 141 52.65 -11.92 15.77
C ALA A 141 53.77 -12.16 14.75
N GLN A 142 53.93 -11.27 13.76
CA GLN A 142 54.92 -11.37 12.68
C GLN A 142 56.19 -10.54 12.92
N THR A 143 56.22 -9.73 13.98
CA THR A 143 57.37 -8.91 14.42
C THR A 143 58.15 -9.57 15.53
#